data_AF-A0A251RTB3-F1
#
_entry.id   AF-A0A251RTB3-F1
#
_cell.length_a   1.000
_cell.length_b   1.000
_cell.length_c   1.000
_cell.angle_alpha   90.00
_cell.angle_beta   90.00
_cell.angle_gamma   90.00
#
_symmetry.space_group_name_H-M   'P 1'
#
loop_
_entity.id
_entity.type
_entity.pdbx_description
1 polymer ?
#
loop_
_entity_poly.entity_id
_entity_poly.type
_entity_poly.pdbx_seq_one_letter_code
_entity_poly.pdbx_strand_id
1 'polypeptide(L)' 'MAKDRKVGIAMDFSKSSKSALQWAIDNLADKGDVFYIIHIKSLSGDESCNKLWETSGSRTSDP' A
#
# COMPACT_ATOMS: atom_id res chain seq x y z
N MET A 1 11.88 19.18 17.92
CA MET A 1 10.77 18.21 17.71
C MET A 1 11.40 16.95 17.15
N ALA A 2 11.05 15.77 17.67
CA ALA A 2 11.84 14.54 17.55
C ALA A 2 12.31 14.30 16.09
N LYS A 3 13.61 14.49 15.85
CA LYS A 3 14.24 14.15 14.56
C LYS A 3 14.25 12.63 14.42
N ASP A 4 14.16 12.18 13.16
CA ASP A 4 14.30 10.78 12.76
C ASP A 4 13.13 9.89 13.20
N ARG A 5 11.89 10.35 12.94
CA ARG A 5 10.69 9.56 13.24
C ARG A 5 10.62 8.36 12.32
N LYS A 6 10.14 7.25 12.87
CA LYS A 6 9.88 6.02 12.14
C LYS A 6 8.38 5.83 12.02
N VAL A 7 7.86 5.88 10.80
CA VAL A 7 6.43 5.78 10.51
C VAL A 7 6.16 4.47 9.77
N GLY A 8 5.34 3.60 10.34
CA GLY A 8 4.89 2.37 9.69
C GLY A 8 3.56 2.61 8.97
N ILE A 9 3.48 2.23 7.69
CA ILE A 9 2.26 2.34 6.88
C ILE A 9 1.89 0.96 6.36
N ALA A 10 0.73 0.48 6.79
CA ALA A 10 0.09 -0.72 6.27
C ALA A 10 -0.43 -0.48 4.85
N MET A 11 -0.08 -1.37 3.93
CA MET A 11 -0.43 -1.23 2.52
C MET A 11 -0.90 -2.56 1.92
N ASP A 12 -2.12 -2.57 1.39
CA ASP A 12 -2.73 -3.69 0.66
C ASP A 12 -2.81 -3.44 -0.85
N PHE A 13 -2.17 -2.37 -1.33
CA PHE A 13 -2.16 -1.90 -2.72
C PHE A 13 -3.53 -1.59 -3.37
N SER A 14 -4.59 -1.50 -2.58
CA SER A 14 -5.88 -0.93 -3.01
C SER A 14 -5.76 0.55 -3.39
N LYS A 15 -6.80 1.11 -4.02
CA LYS A 15 -6.84 2.54 -4.37
C LYS A 15 -6.78 3.42 -3.12
N SER A 16 -7.51 3.03 -2.06
CA SER A 16 -7.56 3.78 -0.81
C SER A 16 -6.23 3.77 -0.05
N SER A 17 -5.53 2.63 0.02
CA SER A 17 -4.23 2.56 0.70
C SER A 17 -3.14 3.38 0.00
N LYS A 18 -3.16 3.42 -1.34
CA LYS A 18 -2.27 4.31 -2.12
C LYS A 18 -2.55 5.79 -1.86
N SER A 19 -3.81 6.20 -1.83
CA SER A 19 -4.18 7.59 -1.50
C SER A 19 -3.77 7.97 -0.07
N ALA A 20 -3.90 7.05 0.89
CA ALA A 20 -3.47 7.27 2.27
C ALA A 20 -1.95 7.44 2.38
N LEU A 21 -1.17 6.64 1.64
CA LEU A 21 0.28 6.82 1.56
C LEU A 21 0.66 8.18 0.99
N GLN A 22 0.02 8.60 -0.10
CA GLN A 22 0.28 9.92 -0.70
C GLN A 22 0.02 11.04 0.31
N TRP A 23 -1.13 11.00 0.99
CA TRP A 23 -1.45 11.97 2.03
C TRP A 23 -0.41 11.98 3.16
N ALA A 24 0.05 10.81 3.60
CA ALA A 24 1.07 10.70 4.65
C ALA A 24 2.41 11.31 4.20
N ILE A 25 2.81 11.12 2.94
CA ILE A 25 4.01 11.75 2.40
C ILE A 25 3.83 13.28 2.38
N ASP A 26 2.71 13.77 1.85
CA ASP A 26 2.47 15.21 1.66
C ASP A 26 2.37 15.98 2.98
N ASN A 27 1.94 15.33 4.07
CA ASN A 27 1.60 15.99 5.32
C ASN A 27 2.50 15.61 6.50
N LEU A 28 3.08 14.40 6.49
CA LEU A 28 3.88 13.90 7.61
C LEU A 28 5.37 13.81 7.31
N ALA A 29 5.79 13.70 6.05
CA ALA A 29 7.19 13.49 5.73
C ALA A 29 8.02 14.77 5.99
N ASP A 30 9.05 14.61 6.82
CA ASP A 30 10.09 15.62 7.02
C ASP A 30 11.48 14.99 6.81
N LYS A 31 12.49 15.84 6.62
CA LYS A 31 13.86 15.40 6.39
C LYS A 31 14.38 14.60 7.58
N GLY A 32 14.82 13.38 7.29
CA GLY A 32 15.36 12.45 8.29
C GLY A 32 14.35 11.40 8.75
N ASP A 33 13.06 11.57 8.44
CA ASP A 33 12.07 10.55 8.73
C ASP A 33 12.24 9.32 7.85
N VAL A 34 11.85 8.17 8.39
CA VAL A 34 11.89 6.88 7.71
C VAL A 34 10.50 6.28 7.66
N PHE A 35 10.03 6.03 6.44
CA PHE A 35 8.73 5.43 6.19
C PHE A 35 8.92 3.94 5.88
N TYR A 36 8.36 3.09 6.75
CA TYR A 36 8.32 1.64 6.57
C TYR A 36 7.00 1.25 5.94
N ILE A 37 7.06 0.79 4.70
CA ILE A 37 5.89 0.28 3.98
C ILE A 37 5.72 -1.21 4.29
N ILE A 38 4.61 -1.55 4.95
CA ILE A 38 4.28 -2.91 5.36
C ILE A 38 3.24 -3.45 4.40
N HIS A 39 3.67 -4.31 3.47
CA HIS A 39 2.76 -4.97 2.54
C HIS A 39 1.91 -6.02 3.28
N ILE A 40 0.61 -5.73 3.42
CA ILE A 40 -0.38 -6.67 3.94
C ILE A 40 -0.89 -7.52 2.78
N LYS A 41 -0.56 -8.81 2.82
CA LYS A 41 -1.20 -9.80 1.94
C LYS A 41 -2.45 -10.32 2.64
N SER A 42 -3.64 -10.04 2.10
CA SER A 42 -4.87 -10.65 2.59
C SER A 42 -4.84 -12.15 2.27
N LEU A 43 -5.12 -12.99 3.27
CA LEU A 43 -5.24 -14.44 3.09
C LEU A 43 -6.52 -14.85 2.35
N SER A 44 -7.41 -13.90 2.04
CA SER A 44 -8.56 -14.08 1.15
C SER A 44 -8.17 -13.73 -0.30
N GLY A 45 -8.08 -14.66 -1.23
CA GLY A 45 -8.41 -16.06 -1.10
C GLY A 45 -7.83 -16.90 -2.21
N ASP A 46 -7.60 -18.16 -1.90
CA ASP A 46 -8.38 -19.20 -2.56
C ASP A 46 -9.42 -19.62 -1.51
N GLU A 47 -10.68 -19.19 -1.59
CA GLU A 47 -11.56 -19.48 -2.73
C GLU A 47 -11.74 -18.38 -3.80
N SER A 48 -10.87 -17.35 -3.84
CA SER A 48 -10.81 -16.34 -4.91
C SER A 48 -9.43 -16.32 -5.61
N CYS A 49 -9.00 -17.54 -5.93
CA CYS A 49 -7.66 -18.02 -6.22
C CYS A 49 -6.77 -17.13 -7.11
N ASN A 50 -5.51 -16.98 -6.67
CA ASN A 50 -4.30 -16.87 -7.49
C ASN A 50 -4.53 -16.90 -9.01
N LYS A 51 -4.72 -15.73 -9.63
CA LYS A 51 -4.58 -15.54 -11.08
C LYS A 51 -3.09 -15.52 -11.44
N LEU A 52 -2.39 -16.62 -11.14
CA LEU A 52 -0.98 -16.85 -11.50
C LEU A 52 -0.75 -16.96 -13.02
N TRP A 53 -1.81 -16.81 -13.82
CA TRP A 53 -1.83 -16.99 -15.26
C TRP A 53 -2.64 -15.91 -16.01
N GLU A 54 -2.96 -14.76 -15.40
CA GLU A 54 -3.51 -13.63 -16.17
C GLU A 54 -2.44 -12.67 -16.69
N THR A 55 -2.59 -12.30 -17.97
CA THR A 55 -1.65 -11.45 -18.73
C THR A 55 -1.48 -10.04 -18.16
N SER A 56 -2.40 -9.58 -17.29
CA SER A 56 -2.31 -8.29 -16.59
C SER A 56 -2.76 -8.43 -15.13
N GLY A 57 -1.87 -8.05 -14.21
CA GLY A 57 -2.11 -8.12 -12.76
C GLY A 57 -2.98 -6.99 -12.19
N SER A 58 -3.77 -6.28 -13.00
CA SER A 58 -4.69 -5.25 -12.51
C SER A 58 -6.08 -5.41 -13.14
N ARG A 59 -7.12 -5.26 -12.30
CA ARG A 59 -8.52 -5.30 -12.71
C ARG A 59 -8.80 -4.06 -13.58
N THR A 60 -8.94 -4.26 -14.88
CA THR A 60 -9.61 -3.27 -15.74
C THR A 60 -11.09 -3.27 -15.37
N SER A 61 -11.64 -2.08 -15.14
CA SER A 61 -13.08 -1.91 -14.97
C SER A 61 -13.75 -2.24 -16.31
N ASP A 62 -14.44 -3.38 -16.37
CA ASP A 62 -15.39 -3.64 -17.44
C ASP A 62 -16.69 -2.82 -17.22
N PRO A 63 -17.38 -2.40 -18.29
CA PRO A 63 -18.60 -1.60 -18.24
C PRO A 63 -19.80 -2.36 -17.67
#